data_AF-A0A3L8BKP1-F1
#
_entry.id   AF-A0A3L8BKP1-F1
#
_cell.length_a   1.000
_cell.length_b   1.000
_cell.length_c   1.000
_cell.angle_alpha   90.00
_cell.angle_beta   90.00
_cell.angle_gamma   90.00
#
_symmetry.space_group_name_H-M   'P 1'
#
loop_
_entity.id
_entity.type
_entity.pdbx_description
1 polymer ?
#
loop_
_entity_poly.entity_id
_entity_poly.type
_entity_poly.pdbx_seq_one_letter_code
_entity_poly.pdbx_strand_id
1 'polypeptide(L)'
;MINNKIDILNHLAAELKTTVKPAFTEFQKDQDTAMPAELRNWLVRLRLLEGVPFANLVADSELLPQESIRWFYLDRRWTDAIVQGALSVGTVNSDDRIQLEAQYAAIRAELDTEERNVRRREGDKRKMGAPGPISGFLLRSAAVSGWPGLHVRAFNVDPEEGDDARYEEDDPRRIRLLRLERLAPAVLLCLFDGIPKVVHIEEPRQGIQFGFMHEDSGSSRSAKLRPRNKTTFEYLDESGGQDIDVPFRVGSSGVVDIRRLSDALATKPNTGAADGLDSAEYALQLIRFPWRQVYGEVESPRFETVFRATIEYEKVVEATFKL
;
A
#
# COMPACT_ATOMS: atom_id res chain seq x y z
N MET A 1 -31.76 34.92 6.96
CA MET A 1 -31.38 33.51 7.20
C MET A 1 -30.02 33.30 6.55
N ILE A 2 -28.96 33.44 7.33
CA ILE A 2 -27.57 33.49 6.85
C ILE A 2 -26.99 32.07 6.94
N ASN A 3 -26.18 31.74 5.94
CA ASN A 3 -25.75 30.41 5.54
C ASN A 3 -24.79 29.75 6.56
N ASN A 4 -25.29 28.84 7.40
CA ASN A 4 -24.47 28.00 8.31
C ASN A 4 -23.53 27.01 7.59
N LYS A 5 -23.46 27.02 6.25
CA LYS A 5 -22.58 26.14 5.46
C LYS A 5 -21.24 26.77 5.08
N ILE A 6 -21.07 28.08 5.25
CA ILE A 6 -19.80 28.77 4.92
C ILE A 6 -18.75 28.51 6.00
N ASP A 7 -19.15 28.39 7.27
CA ASP A 7 -18.23 28.07 8.36
C ASP A 7 -17.62 26.67 8.24
N ILE A 8 -18.37 25.68 7.74
CA ILE A 8 -17.86 24.31 7.56
C ILE A 8 -16.73 24.27 6.53
N LEU A 9 -16.87 25.02 5.43
CA LEU A 9 -15.83 25.08 4.38
C LEU A 9 -14.61 25.88 4.81
N ASN A 10 -14.80 26.95 5.59
CA ASN A 10 -13.69 27.73 6.14
C ASN A 10 -12.92 26.96 7.23
N HIS A 11 -13.61 26.15 8.04
CA HIS A 11 -12.96 25.26 9.01
C HIS A 11 -12.22 24.10 8.34
N LEU A 12 -12.75 23.52 7.26
CA LEU A 12 -12.06 22.49 6.47
C LEU A 12 -10.77 23.02 5.83
N ALA A 13 -10.81 24.24 5.28
CA ALA A 13 -9.63 24.88 4.70
C ALA A 13 -8.57 25.23 5.77
N ALA A 14 -9.00 25.56 6.99
CA ALA A 14 -8.10 25.76 8.13
C ALA A 14 -7.49 24.44 8.61
N GLU A 15 -8.28 23.37 8.76
CA GLU A 15 -7.81 22.02 9.12
C GLU A 15 -6.84 21.44 8.09
N LEU A 16 -7.11 21.64 6.79
CA LEU A 16 -6.22 21.22 5.70
C LEU A 16 -4.92 22.05 5.64
N LYS A 17 -4.94 23.36 5.95
CA LYS A 17 -3.70 24.16 6.05
C LYS A 17 -2.82 23.76 7.24
N THR A 18 -3.39 23.16 8.28
CA THR A 18 -2.64 22.55 9.39
C THR A 18 -2.18 21.11 9.15
N THR A 19 -2.54 20.48 8.02
CA THR A 19 -1.89 19.23 7.58
C THR A 19 -0.53 19.47 6.91
N VAL A 20 0.26 20.39 7.46
CA VAL A 20 1.69 20.07 7.55
C VAL A 20 1.72 18.85 8.45
N LYS A 21 1.99 17.68 7.85
CA LYS A 21 2.23 16.43 8.58
C LYS A 21 3.09 16.83 9.79
N PRO A 22 2.58 16.79 11.03
CA PRO A 22 3.40 17.19 12.17
C PRO A 22 4.66 16.36 12.04
N ALA A 23 5.84 16.99 12.15
CA ALA A 23 7.08 16.24 12.22
C ALA A 23 6.82 15.13 13.24
N PHE A 24 6.89 13.87 12.82
CA PHE A 24 6.52 12.73 13.67
C PHE A 24 7.19 12.91 15.03
N THR A 25 6.34 13.27 15.99
CA THR A 25 6.49 13.46 17.44
C THR A 25 7.82 14.04 17.93
N GLU A 26 7.77 15.19 18.61
CA GLU A 26 8.78 15.51 19.63
C GLU A 26 8.71 14.42 20.71
N PHE A 27 9.56 13.40 20.58
CA PHE A 27 9.59 12.29 21.52
C PHE A 27 10.12 12.76 22.88
N GLN A 28 9.47 12.28 23.95
CA GLN A 28 9.70 12.68 25.34
C GLN A 28 11.19 12.64 25.73
N LYS A 29 11.61 13.62 26.55
CA LYS A 29 12.88 13.60 27.29
C LYS A 29 12.88 12.41 28.25
N ASP A 30 13.33 11.25 27.80
CA ASP A 30 13.71 10.15 28.69
C ASP A 30 14.91 10.63 29.54
N GLN A 31 14.88 10.36 30.85
CA GLN A 31 15.88 10.84 31.81
C GLN A 31 17.10 9.91 31.96
N ASP A 32 17.06 8.71 31.37
CA ASP A 32 18.20 7.80 31.24
C ASP A 32 18.42 7.50 29.76
N THR A 33 19.30 8.25 29.13
CA THR A 33 19.58 8.13 27.70
C THR A 33 21.08 8.32 27.50
N ALA A 34 21.71 7.48 26.68
CA ALA A 34 23.13 7.58 26.33
C ALA A 34 23.43 8.87 25.56
N MET A 35 22.40 9.51 24.99
CA MET A 35 22.51 10.66 24.10
C MET A 35 21.29 11.59 24.17
N PRO A 36 21.39 12.86 23.74
CA PRO A 36 20.24 13.74 23.66
C PRO A 36 19.14 13.21 22.73
N ALA A 37 17.87 13.42 23.09
CA ALA A 37 16.72 12.91 22.35
C ALA A 37 16.70 13.34 20.86
N GLU A 38 17.10 14.58 20.57
CA GLU A 38 17.17 15.09 19.19
C GLU A 38 18.18 14.29 18.34
N LEU A 39 19.37 14.05 18.88
CA LEU A 39 20.40 13.27 18.22
C LEU A 39 19.96 11.81 18.05
N ARG A 40 19.32 11.24 19.07
CA ARG A 40 18.74 9.88 19.01
C ARG A 40 17.76 9.75 17.87
N ASN A 41 16.80 10.68 17.81
CA ASN A 41 15.76 10.68 16.79
C ASN A 41 16.36 10.82 15.39
N TRP A 42 17.35 11.70 15.24
CA TRP A 42 18.06 11.86 13.97
C TRP A 42 18.82 10.59 13.56
N LEU A 43 19.54 9.94 14.48
CA LEU A 43 20.24 8.69 14.20
C LEU A 43 19.29 7.52 13.89
N VAL A 44 18.15 7.44 14.56
CA VAL A 44 17.13 6.43 14.27
C VAL A 44 16.58 6.61 12.85
N ARG A 45 16.26 7.85 12.45
CA ARG A 45 15.83 8.17 11.09
C ARG A 45 16.90 7.81 10.06
N LEU A 46 18.17 8.08 10.37
CA LEU A 46 19.30 7.72 9.52
C LEU A 46 19.46 6.20 9.36
N ARG A 47 19.27 5.39 10.43
CA ARG A 47 19.24 3.91 10.34
C ARG A 47 18.06 3.40 9.50
N LEU A 48 16.93 4.11 9.51
CA LEU A 48 15.81 3.88 8.59
C LEU A 48 16.03 4.47 7.19
N LEU A 49 17.25 4.90 6.88
CA LEU A 49 17.71 5.42 5.59
C LEU A 49 17.11 6.78 5.20
N GLU A 50 16.53 7.52 6.16
CA GLU A 50 16.02 8.87 5.91
C GLU A 50 17.20 9.82 5.65
N GLY A 51 17.10 10.61 4.58
CA GLY A 51 18.19 11.48 4.14
C GLY A 51 19.33 10.79 3.39
N VAL A 52 19.31 9.46 3.21
CA VAL A 52 20.28 8.75 2.37
C VAL A 52 19.93 8.99 0.89
N PRO A 53 20.87 9.52 0.07
CA PRO A 53 20.63 9.76 -1.35
C PRO A 53 20.19 8.49 -2.10
N PHE A 54 19.25 8.62 -3.02
CA PHE A 54 18.71 7.48 -3.78
C PHE A 54 19.79 6.68 -4.52
N ALA A 55 20.81 7.35 -5.06
CA ALA A 55 21.94 6.69 -5.74
C ALA A 55 22.76 5.76 -4.82
N ASN A 56 22.70 5.97 -3.50
CA ASN A 56 23.34 5.09 -2.52
C ASN A 56 22.45 3.89 -2.16
N LEU A 57 21.15 3.94 -2.46
CA LEU A 57 20.21 2.84 -2.24
C LEU A 57 20.09 1.95 -3.48
N VAL A 58 20.11 2.57 -4.66
CA VAL A 58 20.03 1.90 -5.96
C VAL A 58 21.18 2.41 -6.82
N ALA A 59 22.27 1.64 -6.86
CA ALA A 59 23.49 2.01 -7.58
C ALA A 59 23.29 2.07 -9.10
N ASP A 60 22.37 1.27 -9.65
CA ASP A 60 22.06 1.23 -11.07
C ASP A 60 20.55 1.19 -11.32
N SER A 61 20.09 1.99 -12.27
CA SER A 61 18.70 2.01 -12.73
C SER A 61 18.19 0.66 -13.26
N GLU A 62 19.07 -0.21 -13.77
CA GLU A 62 18.71 -1.56 -14.22
C GLU A 62 18.38 -2.50 -13.06
N LEU A 63 18.82 -2.17 -11.84
CA LEU A 63 18.42 -2.88 -10.62
C LEU A 63 16.99 -2.57 -10.21
N LEU A 64 16.36 -1.54 -10.76
CA LEU A 64 14.94 -1.23 -10.54
C LEU A 64 14.24 -0.80 -11.85
N PRO A 65 13.97 -1.77 -12.76
CA PRO A 65 13.24 -1.52 -14.01
C PRO A 65 11.83 -0.98 -13.78
N GLN A 66 11.20 -0.44 -14.84
CA GLN A 66 9.81 0.00 -14.77
C GLN A 66 8.86 -1.19 -14.53
N GLU A 67 7.80 -0.97 -13.75
CA GLU A 67 6.86 -2.00 -13.27
C GLU A 67 7.58 -3.19 -12.61
N SER A 68 8.45 -2.90 -11.64
CA SER A 68 9.17 -3.93 -10.89
C SER A 68 9.19 -3.67 -9.39
N ILE A 69 9.30 -4.77 -8.63
CA ILE A 69 9.47 -4.78 -7.19
C ILE A 69 10.73 -5.57 -6.83
N ARG A 70 11.54 -5.04 -5.91
CA ARG A 70 12.77 -5.68 -5.42
C ARG A 70 12.72 -5.81 -3.91
N TRP A 71 12.75 -7.05 -3.44
CA TRP A 71 12.78 -7.39 -2.02
C TRP A 71 14.20 -7.43 -1.50
N PHE A 72 14.43 -6.98 -0.28
CA PHE A 72 15.76 -6.98 0.32
C PHE A 72 15.73 -7.11 1.84
N TYR A 73 16.89 -7.45 2.40
CA TYR A 73 17.18 -7.35 3.83
C TYR A 73 18.08 -6.14 4.07
N LEU A 74 17.86 -5.44 5.18
CA LEU A 74 18.72 -4.35 5.57
C LEU A 74 19.89 -4.90 6.40
N ASP A 75 21.11 -4.74 5.91
CA ASP A 75 22.30 -5.11 6.66
C ASP A 75 22.51 -4.13 7.83
N ARG A 76 22.36 -4.65 9.04
CA ARG A 76 22.57 -3.89 10.28
C ARG A 76 23.97 -3.30 10.37
N ARG A 77 25.00 -4.04 9.93
CA ARG A 77 26.39 -3.56 9.95
C ARG A 77 26.57 -2.33 9.08
N TRP A 78 25.85 -2.25 7.97
CA TRP A 78 25.88 -1.07 7.10
C TRP A 78 25.21 0.14 7.76
N THR A 79 24.03 -0.04 8.35
CA THR A 79 23.36 1.05 9.09
C THR A 79 24.15 1.50 10.32
N ASP A 80 24.82 0.57 11.00
CA ASP A 80 25.72 0.86 12.13
C ASP A 80 26.95 1.66 11.64
N ALA A 81 27.52 1.30 10.50
CA ALA A 81 28.64 2.02 9.91
C ALA A 81 28.27 3.45 9.50
N ILE A 82 27.06 3.65 8.97
CA ILE A 82 26.55 5.01 8.68
C ILE A 82 26.43 5.84 9.97
N VAL A 83 25.92 5.25 11.05
CA VAL A 83 25.82 5.91 12.36
C VAL A 83 27.20 6.25 12.92
N GLN A 84 28.17 5.33 12.85
CA GLN A 84 29.55 5.60 13.26
C GLN A 84 30.18 6.73 12.43
N GLY A 85 29.93 6.73 11.11
CA GLY A 85 30.39 7.79 10.22
C GLY A 85 29.83 9.15 10.64
N ALA A 86 28.53 9.22 10.93
CA ALA A 86 27.87 10.43 11.42
C ALA A 86 28.44 10.92 12.76
N LEU A 87 28.68 10.02 13.72
CA LEU A 87 29.24 10.37 15.03
C LEU A 87 30.72 10.75 14.97
N SER A 88 31.48 10.23 13.99
CA SER A 88 32.91 10.53 13.84
C SER A 88 33.19 12.00 13.53
N VAL A 89 32.22 12.73 12.95
CA VAL A 89 32.31 14.19 12.72
C VAL A 89 32.49 14.97 14.03
N GLY A 90 31.97 14.44 15.15
CA GLY A 90 32.11 15.04 16.47
C GLY A 90 33.44 14.74 17.18
N THR A 91 34.29 13.88 16.61
CA THR A 91 35.58 13.51 17.23
C THR A 91 36.70 14.40 16.68
N VAL A 92 37.29 15.25 17.53
CA VAL A 92 38.36 16.20 17.12
C VAL A 92 39.72 15.68 17.55
N ASN A 93 39.81 15.01 18.70
CA ASN A 93 41.04 14.45 19.23
C ASN A 93 40.92 12.94 19.52
N SER A 94 42.01 12.34 20.03
CA SER A 94 42.05 10.91 20.36
C SER A 94 41.22 10.55 21.59
N ASP A 95 41.08 11.47 22.54
CA ASP A 95 40.30 11.27 23.77
C ASP A 95 38.79 11.21 23.46
N ASP A 96 38.29 12.09 22.58
CA ASP A 96 36.92 12.09 22.08
C ASP A 96 36.58 10.75 21.43
N ARG A 97 37.52 10.19 20.66
CA ARG A 97 37.35 8.89 20.00
C ARG A 97 37.28 7.74 21.00
N ILE A 98 38.13 7.74 22.03
CA ILE A 98 38.11 6.73 23.10
C ILE A 98 36.78 6.81 23.87
N GLN A 99 36.33 8.03 24.18
CA GLN A 99 35.06 8.24 24.87
C GLN A 99 33.87 7.76 24.03
N LEU A 100 33.85 8.09 22.73
CA LEU A 100 32.81 7.65 21.81
C LEU A 100 32.80 6.13 21.66
N GLU A 101 33.97 5.50 21.53
CA GLU A 101 34.11 4.04 21.44
C GLU A 101 33.55 3.35 22.68
N ALA A 102 33.84 3.87 23.87
CA ALA A 102 33.29 3.35 25.13
C ALA A 102 31.76 3.49 25.23
N GLN A 103 31.19 4.55 24.67
CA GLN A 103 29.74 4.81 24.70
C GLN A 103 28.97 4.12 23.57
N TYR A 104 29.64 3.68 22.50
CA TYR A 104 29.00 3.20 21.29
C TYR A 104 28.07 2.01 21.54
N ALA A 105 28.42 1.10 22.46
CA ALA A 105 27.57 -0.03 22.82
C ALA A 105 26.22 0.41 23.43
N ALA A 106 26.25 1.44 24.28
CA ALA A 106 25.03 2.01 24.89
C ALA A 106 24.19 2.74 23.85
N ILE A 107 24.81 3.56 22.99
CA ILE A 107 24.14 4.23 21.87
C ILE A 107 23.46 3.21 20.96
N ARG A 108 24.16 2.15 20.57
CA ARG A 108 23.60 1.10 19.71
C ARG A 108 22.38 0.43 20.32
N ALA A 109 22.46 0.02 21.59
CA ALA A 109 21.36 -0.63 22.29
C ALA A 109 20.11 0.26 22.39
N GLU A 110 20.34 1.56 22.58
CA GLU A 110 19.29 2.56 22.59
C GLU A 110 18.65 2.73 21.21
N LEU A 111 19.45 2.87 20.15
CA LEU A 111 18.97 2.97 18.76
C LEU A 111 18.21 1.71 18.33
N ASP A 112 18.67 0.52 18.73
CA ASP A 112 17.99 -0.76 18.46
C ASP A 112 16.60 -0.82 19.11
N THR A 113 16.42 -0.17 20.26
CA THR A 113 15.12 -0.07 20.94
C THR A 113 14.23 0.96 20.26
N GLU A 114 14.75 2.15 19.96
CA GLU A 114 13.94 3.25 19.45
C GLU A 114 13.51 3.07 18.00
N GLU A 115 14.30 2.40 17.17
CA GLU A 115 13.94 2.08 15.80
C GLU A 115 12.60 1.36 15.69
N ARG A 116 12.29 0.47 16.65
CA ARG A 116 11.03 -0.30 16.70
C ARG A 116 9.84 0.51 17.19
N ASN A 117 10.11 1.70 17.74
CA ASN A 117 9.13 2.58 18.35
C ASN A 117 8.83 3.84 17.50
N VAL A 118 9.50 4.03 16.35
CA VAL A 118 9.32 5.21 15.46
C VAL A 118 7.87 5.48 15.07
N ARG A 119 7.09 4.42 14.84
CA ARG A 119 5.67 4.50 14.43
C ARG A 119 4.73 3.95 15.50
N ARG A 120 5.10 4.11 16.77
CA ARG A 120 4.24 3.81 17.92
C ARG A 120 3.18 4.88 18.08
N ARG A 121 1.92 4.48 18.33
CA ARG A 121 0.89 5.45 18.67
C ARG A 121 1.11 5.95 20.08
N GLU A 122 0.67 7.17 20.32
CA GLU A 122 0.68 7.72 21.67
C GLU A 122 -0.24 6.87 22.57
N GLY A 123 0.30 6.36 23.68
CA GLY A 123 -0.43 5.48 24.61
C GLY A 123 -0.13 3.99 24.52
N ASP A 124 0.47 3.48 23.45
CA ASP A 124 0.78 2.03 23.33
C ASP A 124 1.87 1.60 24.32
N LYS A 125 2.21 0.32 24.49
CA LYS A 125 3.42 -0.04 25.27
C LYS A 125 4.68 0.15 24.42
N ARG A 126 5.73 0.74 25.01
CA ARG A 126 7.07 0.80 24.38
C ARG A 126 7.53 -0.64 24.13
N LYS A 127 7.96 -0.92 22.91
CA LYS A 127 8.46 -2.25 22.53
C LYS A 127 9.90 -2.36 23.04
N MET A 128 10.18 -3.46 23.72
CA MET A 128 11.49 -3.83 24.24
C MET A 128 11.88 -5.21 23.70
N GLY A 129 13.18 -5.52 23.71
CA GLY A 129 13.72 -6.82 23.30
C GLY A 129 14.72 -6.71 22.14
N ALA A 130 15.39 -7.82 21.85
CA ALA A 130 16.45 -7.87 20.84
C ALA A 130 15.93 -7.52 19.43
N PRO A 131 16.62 -6.64 18.68
CA PRO A 131 16.20 -6.25 17.34
C PRO A 131 16.18 -7.47 16.41
N GLY A 132 15.12 -7.56 15.61
CA GLY A 132 14.95 -8.58 14.58
C GLY A 132 15.58 -8.16 13.23
N PRO A 133 15.52 -9.05 12.23
CA PRO A 133 15.85 -8.69 10.86
C PRO A 133 14.91 -7.60 10.36
N ILE A 134 15.45 -6.59 9.68
CA ILE A 134 14.64 -5.66 8.90
C ILE A 134 14.62 -6.14 7.47
N SER A 135 13.43 -6.27 6.92
CA SER A 135 13.22 -6.51 5.49
C SER A 135 12.46 -5.36 4.86
N GLY A 136 12.44 -5.32 3.54
CA GLY A 136 11.74 -4.27 2.82
C GLY A 136 11.65 -4.54 1.35
N PHE A 137 11.07 -3.58 0.64
CA PHE A 137 11.08 -3.57 -0.81
C PHE A 137 11.23 -2.17 -1.37
N LEU A 138 11.74 -2.13 -2.60
CA LEU A 138 11.65 -1.00 -3.51
C LEU A 138 10.68 -1.36 -4.63
N LEU A 139 9.67 -0.52 -4.84
CA LEU A 139 8.68 -0.69 -5.90
C LEU A 139 8.79 0.49 -6.87
N ARG A 140 9.03 0.21 -8.15
CA ARG A 140 8.91 1.18 -9.22
C ARG A 140 7.70 0.84 -10.08
N SER A 141 6.63 1.62 -9.97
CA SER A 141 5.38 1.36 -10.69
C SER A 141 4.59 2.63 -10.96
N ALA A 142 3.85 2.64 -12.08
CA ALA A 142 2.84 3.63 -12.40
C ALA A 142 1.79 3.74 -11.28
N ALA A 143 1.48 2.67 -10.56
CA ALA A 143 0.57 2.70 -9.42
C ALA A 143 1.06 3.65 -8.30
N VAL A 144 2.37 3.70 -8.05
CA VAL A 144 2.94 4.63 -7.05
C VAL A 144 2.78 6.08 -7.48
N SER A 145 2.87 6.34 -8.79
CA SER A 145 2.69 7.68 -9.34
C SER A 145 1.21 8.11 -9.41
N GLY A 146 0.31 7.19 -9.75
CA GLY A 146 -1.13 7.44 -9.86
C GLY A 146 -1.79 7.59 -8.49
N TRP A 147 -1.30 6.87 -7.48
CA TRP A 147 -1.87 6.86 -6.14
C TRP A 147 -0.80 7.14 -5.07
N PRO A 148 -0.50 8.42 -4.77
CA PRO A 148 0.49 8.76 -3.74
C PRO A 148 0.15 8.26 -2.33
N GLY A 149 -1.13 7.96 -2.07
CA GLY A 149 -1.65 7.46 -0.79
C GLY A 149 -1.77 5.94 -0.69
N LEU A 150 -1.02 5.16 -1.50
CA LEU A 150 -1.01 3.70 -1.42
C LEU A 150 -0.79 3.22 0.02
N HIS A 151 -1.53 2.19 0.39
CA HIS A 151 -1.38 1.52 1.68
C HIS A 151 -0.56 0.24 1.50
N VAL A 152 0.38 0.03 2.41
CA VAL A 152 1.17 -1.20 2.47
C VAL A 152 0.94 -1.85 3.83
N ARG A 153 0.57 -3.13 3.82
CA ARG A 153 0.36 -3.94 5.02
C ARG A 153 1.14 -5.23 4.87
N ALA A 154 1.78 -5.66 5.95
CA ALA A 154 2.60 -6.85 5.99
C ALA A 154 2.12 -7.77 7.11
N PHE A 155 2.14 -9.07 6.86
CA PHE A 155 1.65 -10.09 7.78
C PHE A 155 2.64 -11.26 7.90
N ASN A 156 2.69 -11.87 9.09
CA ASN A 156 3.48 -13.06 9.39
C ASN A 156 2.76 -14.37 9.04
N VAL A 157 1.45 -14.30 8.78
CA VAL A 157 0.58 -15.37 8.31
C VAL A 157 -0.33 -14.79 7.24
N ASP A 158 -0.78 -15.62 6.29
CA ASP A 158 -1.79 -15.22 5.34
C ASP A 158 -3.13 -15.05 6.07
N PRO A 159 -3.73 -13.86 6.10
CA PRO A 159 -5.02 -13.70 6.74
C PRO A 159 -6.14 -14.40 5.94
N GLU A 160 -6.90 -15.27 6.61
CA GLU A 160 -8.02 -15.99 6.00
C GLU A 160 -9.25 -15.09 5.75
N GLU A 161 -9.31 -13.91 6.36
CA GLU A 161 -10.44 -13.00 6.19
C GLU A 161 -10.40 -12.30 4.83
N GLY A 162 -11.57 -12.15 4.19
CA GLY A 162 -11.69 -11.55 2.86
C GLY A 162 -11.24 -10.09 2.77
N ASP A 163 -11.25 -9.53 1.56
CA ASP A 163 -10.62 -8.23 1.29
C ASP A 163 -11.16 -7.05 2.13
N ASP A 164 -12.41 -7.12 2.58
CA ASP A 164 -13.01 -6.07 3.40
C ASP A 164 -12.52 -6.06 4.85
N ALA A 165 -11.78 -7.07 5.29
CA ALA A 165 -11.27 -7.19 6.64
C ALA A 165 -10.40 -5.98 7.03
N ARG A 166 -10.62 -5.53 8.27
CA ARG A 166 -9.90 -4.43 8.88
C ARG A 166 -8.96 -4.96 9.94
N TYR A 167 -7.66 -4.85 9.66
CA TYR A 167 -6.61 -5.19 10.61
C TYR A 167 -6.12 -3.92 11.31
N GLU A 168 -6.32 -3.85 12.63
CA GLU A 168 -5.75 -2.79 13.45
C GLU A 168 -4.21 -2.88 13.45
N GLU A 169 -3.49 -1.81 13.79
CA GLU A 169 -2.02 -1.79 13.75
C GLU A 169 -1.37 -2.73 14.78
N ASP A 170 -2.09 -3.04 15.87
CA ASP A 170 -1.62 -3.92 16.94
C ASP A 170 -2.02 -5.40 16.75
N ASP A 171 -2.61 -5.77 15.60
CA ASP A 171 -2.92 -7.17 15.32
C ASP A 171 -1.62 -8.01 15.39
N PRO A 172 -1.58 -9.09 16.19
CA PRO A 172 -0.37 -9.91 16.36
C PRO A 172 0.12 -10.57 15.06
N ARG A 173 -0.75 -10.66 14.05
CA ARG A 173 -0.41 -11.19 12.73
C ARG A 173 0.28 -10.15 11.85
N ARG A 174 0.12 -8.85 12.16
CA ARG A 174 0.74 -7.78 11.38
C ARG A 174 2.20 -7.61 11.76
N ILE A 175 2.99 -7.40 10.72
CA ILE A 175 4.36 -6.96 10.86
C ILE A 175 4.39 -5.44 10.81
N ARG A 176 5.13 -4.87 11.74
CA ARG A 176 5.21 -3.42 11.89
C ARG A 176 5.93 -2.81 10.70
N LEU A 177 5.31 -1.76 10.17
CA LEU A 177 5.92 -0.87 9.20
C LEU A 177 6.86 0.10 9.93
N LEU A 178 8.13 0.15 9.53
CA LEU A 178 9.14 1.08 10.04
C LEU A 178 9.22 2.35 9.19
N ARG A 179 9.22 2.18 7.86
CA ARG A 179 9.26 3.30 6.91
C ARG A 179 8.40 2.98 5.70
N LEU A 180 7.63 3.98 5.26
CA LEU A 180 6.93 3.95 3.98
C LEU A 180 7.06 5.33 3.39
N GLU A 181 7.81 5.43 2.30
CA GLU A 181 8.17 6.72 1.72
C GLU A 181 8.32 6.61 0.22
N ARG A 182 7.82 7.62 -0.47
CA ARG A 182 7.99 7.76 -1.91
C ARG A 182 9.29 8.52 -2.20
N LEU A 183 10.34 7.81 -2.59
CA LEU A 183 11.66 8.38 -2.87
C LEU A 183 11.70 9.17 -4.19
N ALA A 184 10.87 8.79 -5.16
CA ALA A 184 10.67 9.49 -6.43
C ALA A 184 9.20 9.30 -6.88
N PRO A 185 8.65 10.07 -7.85
CA PRO A 185 7.23 10.02 -8.18
C PRO A 185 6.64 8.63 -8.43
N ALA A 186 7.43 7.70 -8.99
CA ALA A 186 7.03 6.32 -9.24
C ALA A 186 7.75 5.28 -8.37
N VAL A 187 8.56 5.69 -7.39
CA VAL A 187 9.40 4.80 -6.57
C VAL A 187 9.00 4.86 -5.09
N LEU A 188 8.58 3.72 -4.54
CA LEU A 188 8.18 3.54 -3.15
C LEU A 188 9.20 2.67 -2.42
N LEU A 189 9.66 3.14 -1.26
CA LEU A 189 10.47 2.40 -0.30
C LEU A 189 9.59 1.98 0.88
N CYS A 190 9.68 0.71 1.25
CA CYS A 190 9.01 0.15 2.42
C CYS A 190 10.00 -0.65 3.28
N LEU A 191 9.99 -0.44 4.60
CA LEU A 191 10.78 -1.18 5.58
C LEU A 191 9.87 -1.76 6.67
N PHE A 192 10.15 -2.99 7.08
CA PHE A 192 9.40 -3.78 8.06
C PHE A 192 10.28 -4.24 9.22
N ASP A 193 9.75 -4.27 10.44
CA ASP A 193 10.39 -4.87 11.63
C ASP A 193 10.12 -6.39 11.64
N GLY A 194 10.77 -7.11 10.73
CA GLY A 194 10.62 -8.55 10.56
C GLY A 194 10.60 -8.97 9.09
N ILE A 195 10.35 -10.25 8.85
CA ILE A 195 10.23 -10.84 7.51
C ILE A 195 8.76 -11.18 7.27
N PRO A 196 8.07 -10.49 6.35
CA PRO A 196 6.70 -10.84 6.01
C PRO A 196 6.60 -12.11 5.20
N LYS A 197 5.56 -12.89 5.49
CA LYS A 197 5.11 -13.97 4.61
C LYS A 197 4.22 -13.41 3.51
N VAL A 198 3.37 -12.44 3.86
CA VAL A 198 2.41 -11.83 2.95
C VAL A 198 2.46 -10.31 3.07
N VAL A 199 2.42 -9.62 1.93
CA VAL A 199 2.38 -8.16 1.83
C VAL A 199 1.26 -7.74 0.90
N HIS A 200 0.34 -6.91 1.41
CA HIS A 200 -0.74 -6.31 0.65
C HIS A 200 -0.36 -4.89 0.27
N ILE A 201 -0.44 -4.56 -1.01
CA ILE A 201 -0.34 -3.20 -1.54
C ILE A 201 -1.73 -2.83 -2.04
N GLU A 202 -2.36 -1.86 -1.38
CA GLU A 202 -3.75 -1.47 -1.61
C GLU A 202 -3.81 -0.02 -2.10
N GLU A 203 -4.67 0.24 -3.07
CA GLU A 203 -5.12 1.59 -3.38
C GLU A 203 -5.75 2.27 -2.14
N PRO A 204 -5.70 3.61 -2.05
CA PRO A 204 -6.34 4.34 -0.97
C PRO A 204 -7.82 3.97 -0.86
N ARG A 205 -8.23 3.49 0.32
CA ARG A 205 -9.61 3.02 0.55
C ARG A 205 -10.71 4.09 0.40
N GLN A 206 -10.31 5.36 0.35
CA GLN A 206 -11.21 6.50 0.13
C GLN A 206 -11.47 6.77 -1.36
N GLY A 207 -10.74 6.10 -2.26
CA GLY A 207 -10.81 6.31 -3.71
C GLY A 207 -11.85 5.42 -4.39
N ILE A 208 -13.13 5.50 -4.01
CA ILE A 208 -14.19 4.87 -4.82
C ILE A 208 -14.24 5.61 -6.16
N GLN A 209 -14.06 4.87 -7.25
CA GLN A 209 -14.04 5.42 -8.59
C GLN A 209 -15.24 4.91 -9.39
N PHE A 210 -15.71 5.73 -10.34
CA PHE A 210 -16.58 5.29 -11.41
C PHE A 210 -15.75 5.21 -12.68
N GLY A 211 -15.80 4.08 -13.39
CA GLY A 211 -15.06 4.02 -14.64
C GLY A 211 -15.01 2.66 -15.32
N PHE A 212 -14.23 2.62 -16.39
CA PHE A 212 -14.06 1.49 -17.29
C PHE A 212 -12.60 1.07 -17.36
N MET A 213 -12.34 -0.21 -17.67
CA MET A 213 -10.98 -0.72 -17.88
C MET A 213 -10.65 -0.30 -19.30
N HIS A 214 -9.89 0.78 -19.45
CA HIS A 214 -9.57 1.33 -20.77
C HIS A 214 -8.16 0.96 -21.18
N GLU A 215 -8.00 0.75 -22.48
CA GLU A 215 -6.70 0.64 -23.14
C GLU A 215 -6.64 1.71 -24.23
N ASP A 216 -5.59 2.52 -24.18
CA ASP A 216 -5.36 3.58 -25.16
C ASP A 216 -4.28 3.11 -26.15
N SER A 217 -4.69 2.93 -27.41
CA SER A 217 -3.81 2.54 -28.53
C SER A 217 -3.73 3.70 -29.53
N GLY A 218 -2.95 4.73 -29.17
CA GLY A 218 -2.78 5.93 -30.00
C GLY A 218 -4.10 6.68 -30.21
N SER A 219 -4.74 6.50 -31.37
CA SER A 219 -6.02 7.15 -31.72
C SER A 219 -7.27 6.36 -31.33
N SER A 220 -7.12 5.09 -30.94
CA SER A 220 -8.24 4.21 -30.57
C SER A 220 -8.24 3.96 -29.06
N ARG A 221 -9.34 4.34 -28.41
CA ARG A 221 -9.63 4.04 -27.01
C ARG A 221 -10.64 2.91 -26.97
N SER A 222 -10.25 1.77 -26.41
CA SER A 222 -11.19 0.70 -26.04
C SER A 222 -11.45 0.80 -24.54
N ALA A 223 -12.64 0.38 -24.13
CA ALA A 223 -13.00 0.31 -22.72
C ALA A 223 -13.87 -0.89 -22.48
N LYS A 224 -13.66 -1.56 -21.34
CA LYS A 224 -14.43 -2.72 -20.89
C LYS A 224 -15.08 -2.44 -19.55
N LEU A 225 -16.31 -2.93 -19.41
CA LEU A 225 -17.07 -2.94 -18.16
C LEU A 225 -17.22 -4.38 -17.69
N ARG A 226 -16.83 -4.65 -16.45
CA ARG A 226 -17.13 -5.91 -15.79
C ARG A 226 -18.45 -5.79 -15.04
N PRO A 227 -19.52 -6.47 -15.48
CA PRO A 227 -20.83 -6.34 -14.86
C PRO A 227 -20.88 -6.99 -13.47
N ARG A 228 -21.76 -6.47 -12.60
CA ARG A 228 -22.00 -6.97 -11.24
C ARG A 228 -23.39 -7.59 -11.09
N ASN A 229 -23.50 -8.53 -10.16
CA ASN A 229 -24.76 -9.13 -9.74
C ASN A 229 -25.59 -8.11 -8.94
N LYS A 230 -26.88 -7.98 -9.26
CA LYS A 230 -27.79 -7.05 -8.57
C LYS A 230 -28.01 -7.37 -7.09
N THR A 231 -27.89 -8.64 -6.69
CA THR A 231 -28.23 -9.10 -5.33
C THR A 231 -27.00 -9.16 -4.44
N THR A 232 -25.89 -9.73 -4.92
CA THR A 232 -24.66 -9.89 -4.12
C THR A 232 -23.67 -8.75 -4.29
N PHE A 233 -23.84 -7.94 -5.33
CA PHE A 233 -22.89 -6.89 -5.74
C PHE A 233 -21.49 -7.38 -6.13
N GLU A 234 -21.28 -8.70 -6.18
CA GLU A 234 -20.08 -9.34 -6.71
C GLU A 234 -20.01 -9.20 -8.23
N TYR A 235 -18.82 -9.30 -8.80
CA TYR A 235 -18.68 -9.34 -10.26
C TYR A 235 -19.31 -10.63 -10.82
N LEU A 236 -19.98 -10.55 -11.97
CA LEU A 236 -20.58 -11.73 -12.62
C LEU A 236 -19.53 -12.74 -13.09
N ASP A 237 -18.34 -12.26 -13.40
CA ASP A 237 -17.20 -13.07 -13.79
C ASP A 237 -15.89 -12.39 -13.36
N GLU A 238 -15.18 -13.00 -12.41
CA GLU A 238 -13.88 -12.52 -11.92
C GLU A 238 -12.76 -12.63 -12.96
N SER A 239 -12.89 -13.55 -13.93
CA SER A 239 -11.89 -13.78 -14.99
C SER A 239 -12.08 -12.86 -16.20
N GLY A 240 -13.21 -12.15 -16.28
CA GLY A 240 -13.50 -11.17 -17.34
C GLY A 240 -13.98 -11.75 -18.67
N GLY A 241 -14.32 -13.03 -18.74
CA GLY A 241 -14.93 -13.65 -19.91
C GLY A 241 -16.33 -13.12 -20.23
N GLN A 242 -17.00 -12.50 -19.26
CA GLN A 242 -18.27 -11.80 -19.45
C GLN A 242 -18.17 -10.27 -19.52
N ASP A 243 -16.96 -9.72 -19.64
CA ASP A 243 -16.76 -8.28 -19.78
C ASP A 243 -17.52 -7.74 -21.01
N ILE A 244 -18.11 -6.57 -20.85
CA ILE A 244 -18.87 -5.88 -21.90
C ILE A 244 -17.96 -4.82 -22.51
N ASP A 245 -17.83 -4.83 -23.84
CA ASP A 245 -17.18 -3.75 -24.57
C ASP A 245 -18.05 -2.49 -24.47
N VAL A 246 -17.45 -1.41 -23.98
CA VAL A 246 -18.13 -0.14 -23.72
C VAL A 246 -18.33 0.58 -25.05
N PRO A 247 -19.58 0.81 -25.48
CA PRO A 247 -19.85 1.51 -26.72
C PRO A 247 -19.58 3.00 -26.56
N PHE A 248 -18.79 3.58 -27.45
CA PHE A 248 -18.61 5.03 -27.57
C PHE A 248 -19.55 5.61 -28.63
N ARG A 249 -19.87 6.90 -28.50
CA ARG A 249 -20.65 7.62 -29.50
C ARG A 249 -19.89 7.72 -30.82
N VAL A 250 -20.63 7.57 -31.92
CA VAL A 250 -20.09 7.73 -33.27
C VAL A 250 -19.54 9.15 -33.43
N GLY A 251 -18.27 9.27 -33.84
CA GLY A 251 -17.57 10.56 -33.99
C GLY A 251 -17.00 11.16 -32.70
N SER A 252 -17.06 10.46 -31.55
CA SER A 252 -16.47 10.93 -30.29
C SER A 252 -16.00 9.76 -29.42
N SER A 253 -14.72 9.39 -29.55
CA SER A 253 -14.08 8.28 -28.81
C SER A 253 -13.92 8.50 -27.30
N GLY A 254 -14.29 9.68 -26.79
CA GLY A 254 -14.28 10.00 -25.35
C GLY A 254 -15.66 10.00 -24.68
N VAL A 255 -16.76 9.80 -25.42
CA VAL A 255 -18.13 9.90 -24.89
C VAL A 255 -18.81 8.54 -24.98
N VAL A 256 -19.14 7.96 -23.82
CA VAL A 256 -19.84 6.67 -23.74
C VAL A 256 -21.29 6.81 -24.20
N ASP A 257 -21.75 5.85 -25.01
CA ASP A 257 -23.14 5.71 -25.38
C ASP A 257 -23.88 4.92 -24.30
N ILE A 258 -24.44 5.66 -23.33
CA ILE A 258 -25.12 5.10 -22.15
C ILE A 258 -26.28 4.19 -22.56
N ARG A 259 -27.02 4.51 -23.65
CA ARG A 259 -28.16 3.69 -24.08
C ARG A 259 -27.69 2.33 -24.57
N ARG A 260 -26.71 2.31 -25.48
CA ARG A 260 -26.14 1.06 -25.98
C ARG A 260 -25.46 0.25 -24.88
N LEU A 261 -24.83 0.91 -23.91
CA LEU A 261 -24.23 0.21 -22.77
C LEU A 261 -25.31 -0.39 -21.85
N SER A 262 -26.43 0.31 -21.63
CA SER A 262 -27.57 -0.21 -20.89
C SER A 262 -28.19 -1.42 -21.60
N ASP A 263 -28.36 -1.36 -22.93
CA ASP A 263 -28.85 -2.49 -23.73
C ASP A 263 -27.90 -3.69 -23.62
N ALA A 264 -26.58 -3.44 -23.69
CA ALA A 264 -25.58 -4.49 -23.51
C ALA A 264 -25.63 -5.10 -22.10
N LEU A 265 -25.82 -4.30 -21.05
CA LEU A 265 -26.02 -4.78 -19.68
C LEU A 265 -27.29 -5.62 -19.54
N ALA A 266 -28.37 -5.26 -20.25
CA ALA A 266 -29.63 -6.00 -20.23
C ALA A 266 -29.52 -7.38 -20.90
N THR A 267 -28.55 -7.58 -21.80
CA THR A 267 -28.26 -8.92 -22.36
C THR A 267 -27.61 -9.87 -21.36
N LYS A 268 -27.01 -9.36 -20.27
CA LYS A 268 -26.38 -10.19 -19.24
C LYS A 268 -27.38 -10.52 -18.14
N PRO A 269 -27.61 -11.81 -17.84
CA PRO A 269 -28.49 -12.19 -16.73
C PRO A 269 -27.92 -11.71 -15.39
N ASN A 270 -28.76 -11.51 -14.39
CA ASN A 270 -28.41 -11.11 -13.02
C ASN A 270 -27.86 -9.68 -12.83
N THR A 271 -27.67 -8.88 -13.89
CA THR A 271 -27.32 -7.44 -13.75
C THR A 271 -28.49 -6.60 -13.25
N GLY A 272 -29.73 -7.06 -13.45
CA GLY A 272 -30.96 -6.29 -13.18
C GLY A 272 -31.32 -5.30 -14.28
N ALA A 273 -30.47 -5.12 -15.29
CA ALA A 273 -30.69 -4.12 -16.34
C ALA A 273 -31.91 -4.40 -17.23
N ALA A 274 -32.29 -5.67 -17.38
CA ALA A 274 -33.50 -6.07 -18.11
C ALA A 274 -34.81 -5.69 -17.41
N ASP A 275 -34.78 -5.49 -16.09
CA ASP A 275 -35.93 -5.06 -15.28
C ASP A 275 -36.15 -3.53 -15.37
N GLY A 276 -35.26 -2.83 -16.09
CA GLY A 276 -35.19 -1.38 -16.20
C GLY A 276 -34.18 -0.81 -15.22
N LEU A 277 -32.97 -0.49 -15.69
CA LEU A 277 -31.90 0.06 -14.85
C LEU A 277 -32.14 1.56 -14.61
N ASP A 278 -32.34 1.96 -13.35
CA ASP A 278 -32.33 3.39 -13.01
C ASP A 278 -30.90 3.96 -13.01
N SER A 279 -30.77 5.28 -13.09
CA SER A 279 -29.50 6.00 -13.07
C SER A 279 -28.64 5.63 -11.85
N ALA A 280 -29.28 5.37 -10.69
CA ALA A 280 -28.59 4.94 -9.48
C ALA A 280 -28.01 3.52 -9.61
N GLU A 281 -28.79 2.58 -10.15
CA GLU A 281 -28.37 1.20 -10.38
C GLU A 281 -27.30 1.11 -11.46
N TYR A 282 -27.40 1.96 -12.49
CA TYR A 282 -26.36 2.15 -13.49
C TYR A 282 -25.05 2.64 -12.86
N ALA A 283 -25.12 3.64 -11.97
CA ALA A 283 -23.94 4.12 -11.27
C ALA A 283 -23.30 3.01 -10.41
N LEU A 284 -24.12 2.22 -9.70
CA LEU A 284 -23.65 1.08 -8.90
C LEU A 284 -22.88 0.05 -9.75
N GLN A 285 -23.32 -0.23 -10.98
CA GLN A 285 -22.61 -1.10 -11.91
C GLN A 285 -21.22 -0.56 -12.31
N LEU A 286 -21.02 0.76 -12.25
CA LEU A 286 -19.76 1.42 -12.61
C LEU A 286 -18.79 1.59 -11.43
N ILE A 287 -19.20 1.24 -10.20
CA ILE A 287 -18.37 1.37 -9.02
C ILE A 287 -17.18 0.41 -9.09
N ARG A 288 -15.99 0.98 -8.93
CA ARG A 288 -14.73 0.28 -8.73
C ARG A 288 -14.27 0.44 -7.30
N PHE A 289 -14.06 -0.69 -6.66
CA PHE A 289 -13.39 -0.73 -5.37
C PHE A 289 -11.88 -0.57 -5.57
N PRO A 290 -11.20 0.08 -4.61
CA PRO A 290 -9.74 0.17 -4.56
C PRO A 290 -9.12 -1.22 -4.72
N TRP A 291 -8.19 -1.34 -5.67
CA TRP A 291 -7.55 -2.61 -5.95
C TRP A 291 -6.46 -2.96 -4.91
N ARG A 292 -6.22 -4.26 -4.72
CA ARG A 292 -5.19 -4.82 -3.84
C ARG A 292 -4.33 -5.81 -4.60
N GLN A 293 -3.02 -5.60 -4.57
CA GLN A 293 -2.03 -6.63 -4.90
C GLN A 293 -1.59 -7.36 -3.64
N VAL A 294 -1.53 -8.69 -3.71
CA VAL A 294 -0.96 -9.54 -2.66
C VAL A 294 0.37 -10.14 -3.15
N TYR A 295 1.39 -10.11 -2.29
CA TYR A 295 2.69 -10.73 -2.52
C TYR A 295 3.01 -11.68 -1.36
N GLY A 296 3.34 -12.93 -1.63
CA GLY A 296 3.76 -13.90 -0.60
C GLY A 296 3.91 -15.31 -1.16
N GLU A 297 4.50 -16.22 -0.38
CA GLU A 297 4.21 -17.65 -0.53
C GLU A 297 2.77 -17.85 -0.08
N VAL A 298 1.87 -17.55 -1.00
CA VAL A 298 0.59 -18.20 -1.01
C VAL A 298 0.96 -19.69 -1.13
N GLU A 299 0.95 -20.45 -0.02
CA GLU A 299 0.58 -21.86 -0.08
C GLU A 299 -0.66 -21.82 -0.94
N SER A 300 -0.53 -22.11 -2.26
CA SER A 300 -1.53 -21.73 -3.25
C SER A 300 -2.88 -21.94 -2.61
N PRO A 301 -3.58 -20.87 -2.16
CA PRO A 301 -4.85 -21.06 -1.50
C PRO A 301 -5.60 -21.78 -2.60
N ARG A 302 -6.05 -23.02 -2.29
CA ARG A 302 -6.55 -23.96 -3.30
C ARG A 302 -7.23 -23.13 -4.36
N PHE A 303 -6.78 -23.18 -5.61
CA PHE A 303 -7.07 -22.18 -6.66
C PHE A 303 -8.47 -21.53 -6.54
N GLU A 304 -9.47 -22.33 -6.14
CA GLU A 304 -10.75 -22.04 -5.49
C GLU A 304 -10.89 -20.82 -4.52
N THR A 305 -9.88 -20.38 -3.77
CA THR A 305 -9.98 -19.28 -2.77
C THR A 305 -9.33 -17.97 -3.21
N VAL A 306 -8.42 -17.98 -4.19
CA VAL A 306 -7.88 -16.73 -4.81
C VAL A 306 -8.59 -16.41 -6.12
N PHE A 307 -9.15 -17.41 -6.79
CA PHE A 307 -10.01 -17.26 -7.95
C PHE A 307 -11.19 -18.21 -7.80
N ARG A 308 -12.38 -17.67 -7.49
CA ARG A 308 -13.59 -18.48 -7.54
C ARG A 308 -14.08 -18.53 -8.99
N ALA A 309 -13.40 -19.31 -9.82
CA ALA A 309 -14.02 -19.92 -10.99
C ALA A 309 -14.60 -21.27 -10.55
N THR A 310 -15.89 -21.29 -10.19
CA THR A 310 -16.61 -22.54 -9.90
C THR A 310 -16.80 -23.32 -11.20
N ILE A 311 -15.87 -24.21 -11.53
CA ILE A 311 -16.14 -25.32 -12.45
C ILE A 311 -16.44 -26.54 -11.57
N GLU A 312 -17.73 -26.83 -11.39
CA GLU A 312 -18.20 -28.10 -10.83
C GLU A 312 -17.74 -29.24 -11.73
N TYR A 313 -16.77 -30.02 -11.25
CA TYR A 313 -16.23 -31.19 -11.94
C TYR A 313 -17.31 -32.26 -12.24
N GLU A 314 -18.40 -32.25 -11.48
CA GLU A 314 -19.55 -33.15 -11.65
C GLU A 314 -20.26 -32.95 -13.01
N LYS A 315 -20.37 -31.70 -13.49
CA LYS A 315 -20.99 -31.38 -14.79
C LYS A 315 -20.14 -31.81 -15.99
N VAL A 316 -18.82 -31.81 -15.85
CA VAL A 316 -17.91 -32.22 -16.93
C VAL A 316 -17.91 -33.75 -17.10
N VAL A 317 -18.09 -34.50 -16.01
CA VAL A 317 -18.18 -35.96 -16.03
C VAL A 317 -19.51 -36.42 -16.65
N GLU A 318 -20.64 -35.81 -16.31
CA GLU A 318 -21.95 -36.08 -16.93
C GLU A 318 -21.98 -35.79 -18.45
N ALA A 319 -21.29 -34.72 -18.87
CA ALA A 319 -21.25 -34.34 -20.29
C ALA A 319 -20.29 -35.19 -21.13
N THR A 320 -19.22 -35.73 -20.52
CA THR A 320 -18.16 -36.49 -21.22
C THR A 320 -18.45 -37.99 -21.25
N PHE A 321 -19.03 -38.54 -20.19
CA PHE A 321 -19.44 -39.94 -20.10
C PHE A 321 -20.96 -40.01 -20.04
N LYS A 322 -21.62 -39.98 -21.21
CA LYS A 322 -23.04 -40.35 -21.29
C LYS A 322 -23.21 -41.77 -20.77
N LEU A 323 -23.88 -41.92 -19.64
CA LEU A 323 -24.70 -43.09 -19.33
C LEU A 323 -26.17 -42.72 -19.56
#